data_AF-A0A354YUA9-F1
#
_entry.id   AF-A0A354YUA9-F1
#
_cell.length_a   1.000
_cell.length_b   1.000
_cell.length_c   1.000
_cell.angle_alpha   90.00
_cell.angle_beta   90.00
_cell.angle_gamma   90.00
#
_symmetry.space_group_name_H-M   'P 1'
#
loop_
_entity.id
_entity.type
_entity.pdbx_description
1 polymer ?
#
loop_
_entity_poly.entity_id
_entity_poly.type
_entity_poly.pdbx_seq_one_letter_code
_entity_poly.pdbx_strand_id
1 'polypeptide(L)'
;MKKVVVRTEVLKMLKRMLILFLMVLIGSCVGGGTFLAAYEEQPPDKCFTLLDENNNVIHQTGSKVYTGDEYISASNGRYKVVEIIGNTARCKYQGEEKMPVLSYDKKSNAWNFNSKVQPVVAGKRPAVAVYHTHSDESYVPSDGKESIEGNGGIYDVGQVMANKLQKLGFEVQYNKNNHNPHDINAYNRSRRTAASLLKKSPDTIIDVHRDAVPASQYQAQVKGKDVTKVKLVVGRSNPNMKSNLEYAKKIKSVMDKKTPGLSNGIFIGKGDYNQDLSPRAMLVEV
;
A
#
# COMPACT_ATOMS: atom_id res chain seq x y z
N MET A 1 -15.48 -33.91 -57.18
CA MET A 1 -15.85 -32.48 -57.09
C MET A 1 -16.37 -32.01 -55.72
N LYS A 2 -17.08 -32.82 -54.91
CA LYS A 2 -17.66 -32.36 -53.61
C LYS A 2 -16.63 -32.01 -52.49
N LYS A 3 -15.46 -32.67 -52.42
CA LYS A 3 -14.45 -32.41 -51.35
C LYS A 3 -13.72 -31.07 -51.48
N VAL A 4 -13.58 -30.52 -52.69
CA VAL A 4 -12.85 -29.26 -52.92
C VAL A 4 -13.72 -28.07 -52.50
N VAL A 5 -15.02 -28.10 -52.79
CA VAL A 5 -15.98 -27.03 -52.44
C VAL A 5 -16.12 -26.87 -50.92
N VAL A 6 -16.14 -27.97 -50.17
CA VAL A 6 -16.22 -27.93 -48.70
C VAL A 6 -14.99 -27.27 -48.08
N ARG A 7 -13.79 -27.52 -48.62
CA ARG A 7 -12.56 -26.87 -48.14
C ARG A 7 -12.57 -25.37 -48.38
N THR A 8 -13.08 -24.91 -49.52
CA THR A 8 -13.11 -23.49 -49.87
C THR A 8 -14.09 -22.70 -49.00
N GLU A 9 -15.25 -23.28 -48.70
CA GLU A 9 -16.27 -22.64 -47.85
C GLU A 9 -15.85 -22.61 -46.37
N VAL A 10 -15.19 -23.66 -45.87
CA VAL A 10 -14.61 -23.66 -44.52
C VAL A 10 -13.49 -22.62 -44.38
N LEU A 11 -12.65 -22.43 -45.41
CA LEU A 11 -11.59 -21.42 -45.40
C LEU A 11 -12.15 -19.99 -45.43
N LYS A 12 -13.23 -19.74 -46.17
CA LYS A 12 -13.94 -18.45 -46.18
C LYS A 12 -14.59 -18.17 -44.83
N MET A 13 -15.17 -19.19 -44.20
CA MET A 13 -15.77 -19.07 -42.86
C MET A 13 -14.72 -18.73 -41.80
N LEU A 14 -13.57 -19.42 -41.82
CA LEU A 14 -12.44 -19.14 -40.91
C LEU A 14 -11.86 -17.73 -41.10
N LYS A 15 -11.72 -17.26 -42.35
CA LYS A 15 -11.30 -15.87 -42.62
C LYS A 15 -12.31 -14.85 -42.10
N ARG A 16 -13.61 -15.09 -42.28
CA ARG A 16 -14.66 -14.21 -41.75
C ARG A 16 -14.67 -14.19 -40.22
N MET A 17 -14.49 -15.34 -39.57
CA MET A 17 -14.36 -15.40 -38.11
C MET A 17 -13.10 -14.68 -37.60
N LEU A 18 -11.96 -14.81 -38.29
CA LEU A 18 -10.72 -14.12 -37.92
C LEU A 18 -10.84 -12.60 -38.06
N ILE A 19 -11.51 -12.12 -39.12
CA ILE A 19 -11.80 -10.69 -39.32
C ILE A 19 -12.74 -10.16 -38.23
N LEU A 20 -13.78 -10.93 -37.88
CA LEU A 20 -14.69 -10.56 -36.78
C LEU A 20 -13.95 -10.50 -35.43
N PHE A 21 -13.06 -11.46 -35.18
CA PHE A 21 -12.24 -11.51 -33.97
C PHE A 21 -11.26 -10.32 -33.88
N LEU A 22 -10.65 -9.92 -35.01
CA LEU A 22 -9.80 -8.73 -35.09
C LEU A 22 -10.60 -7.43 -34.91
N MET A 23 -11.82 -7.32 -35.44
CA MET A 23 -12.67 -6.13 -35.23
C MET A 23 -13.11 -5.98 -33.77
N VAL A 24 -13.37 -7.09 -33.07
CA VAL A 24 -13.65 -7.07 -31.61
C VAL A 24 -12.42 -6.67 -30.79
N LEU A 25 -11.22 -7.08 -31.22
CA LEU A 25 -9.93 -6.68 -30.60
C LEU A 25 -9.55 -5.21 -30.84
N ILE A 26 -9.95 -4.63 -31.97
CA ILE A 26 -9.68 -3.21 -32.27
C ILE A 26 -10.75 -2.32 -31.62
N GLY A 27 -11.99 -2.80 -31.49
CA GLY A 27 -13.07 -2.11 -30.77
C GLY A 27 -12.89 -2.03 -29.25
N SER A 28 -12.07 -2.90 -28.65
CA SER A 28 -11.71 -2.86 -27.23
C SER A 28 -10.44 -2.04 -26.93
N CYS A 29 -9.78 -1.50 -27.96
CA CYS A 29 -8.58 -0.66 -27.81
C CYS A 29 -8.85 0.85 -27.90
N VAL A 30 -10.10 1.28 -28.10
CA VAL A 30 -10.48 2.70 -28.19
C VAL A 30 -11.62 2.98 -27.22
N GLY A 31 -11.28 3.17 -25.93
CA GLY A 31 -12.28 3.52 -24.92
C GLY A 31 -11.88 3.08 -23.52
N GLY A 32 -10.84 3.71 -22.98
CA GLY A 32 -10.40 3.41 -21.63
C GLY A 32 -9.07 4.05 -21.30
N GLY A 33 -8.94 5.36 -21.51
CA GLY A 33 -7.96 6.12 -20.74
C GLY A 33 -8.35 5.94 -19.27
N THR A 34 -7.71 4.99 -18.60
CA THR A 34 -7.76 4.91 -17.14
C THR A 34 -7.19 6.22 -16.65
N PHE A 35 -8.05 7.14 -16.25
CA PHE A 35 -7.66 8.25 -15.39
C PHE A 35 -7.17 7.61 -14.09
N LEU A 36 -5.87 7.30 -14.04
CA LEU A 36 -5.19 7.07 -12.78
C LEU A 36 -5.39 8.35 -11.98
N ALA A 37 -6.27 8.30 -10.99
CA ALA A 37 -6.48 9.40 -10.08
C ALA A 37 -5.14 9.65 -9.38
N ALA A 38 -4.44 10.71 -9.79
CA ALA A 38 -3.24 11.16 -9.12
C ALA A 38 -3.62 11.47 -7.66
N TYR A 39 -2.95 10.79 -6.73
CA TYR A 39 -2.98 11.13 -5.32
C TYR A 39 -2.17 12.43 -5.16
N GLU A 40 -2.59 13.28 -4.22
CA GLU A 40 -1.94 14.57 -3.95
C GLU A 40 -1.71 14.64 -2.45
N GLU A 41 -0.45 14.62 -2.04
CA GLU A 41 -0.06 14.87 -0.65
C GLU A 41 -0.05 16.38 -0.37
N GLN A 42 -0.45 16.75 0.85
CA GLN A 42 -0.43 18.14 1.27
C GLN A 42 0.95 18.50 1.85
N PRO A 43 1.33 19.79 1.79
CA PRO A 43 2.46 20.30 2.55
C PRO A 43 2.38 19.91 4.03
N PRO A 44 3.51 19.66 4.73
CA PRO A 44 3.52 19.22 6.13
C PRO A 44 2.79 20.16 7.11
N ASP A 45 2.68 21.45 6.79
CA ASP A 45 1.95 22.46 7.57
C ASP A 45 0.42 22.41 7.36
N LYS A 46 -0.07 21.60 6.40
CA LYS A 46 -1.48 21.46 6.03
C LYS A 46 -1.98 20.03 6.18
N CYS A 47 -2.09 19.58 7.42
CA CYS A 47 -2.70 18.29 7.73
C CYS A 47 -4.23 18.35 7.72
N PHE A 48 -4.86 17.24 7.31
CA PHE A 48 -6.27 16.99 7.56
C PHE A 48 -6.47 16.43 8.97
N THR A 49 -7.53 16.88 9.64
CA THR A 49 -7.96 16.37 10.94
C THR A 49 -9.27 15.61 10.77
N LEU A 50 -9.27 14.33 11.15
CA LEU A 50 -10.45 13.50 11.15
C LEU A 50 -11.10 13.56 12.54
N LEU A 51 -12.40 13.88 12.56
CA LEU A 51 -13.21 13.96 13.77
C LEU A 51 -14.29 12.87 13.79
N ASP A 52 -14.57 12.29 14.94
CA ASP A 52 -15.76 11.45 15.13
C ASP A 52 -17.06 12.28 15.27
N GLU A 53 -18.19 11.61 15.49
CA GLU A 53 -19.49 12.26 15.69
C GLU A 53 -19.55 13.19 16.93
N ASN A 54 -18.63 13.02 17.88
CA ASN A 54 -18.55 13.80 19.12
C ASN A 54 -17.51 14.94 19.04
N ASN A 55 -16.92 15.18 17.86
CA ASN A 55 -15.83 16.12 17.61
C ASN A 55 -14.49 15.75 18.28
N ASN A 56 -14.29 14.50 18.68
CA ASN A 56 -12.97 14.04 19.11
C ASN A 56 -12.07 13.84 17.89
N VAL A 57 -10.81 14.27 18.00
CA VAL A 57 -9.80 13.95 16.98
C VAL A 57 -9.49 12.47 17.04
N ILE A 58 -9.77 11.76 15.94
CA ILE A 58 -9.47 10.33 15.81
C ILE A 58 -8.20 10.07 15.01
N HIS A 59 -7.82 10.98 14.12
CA HIS A 59 -6.62 10.87 13.29
C HIS A 59 -6.24 12.22 12.68
N GLN A 60 -4.96 12.37 12.34
CA GLN A 60 -4.48 13.43 11.46
C GLN A 60 -3.62 12.80 10.36
N THR A 61 -3.70 13.34 9.15
CA THR A 61 -2.93 12.84 8.00
C THR A 61 -2.45 14.00 7.13
N GLY A 62 -1.23 13.88 6.59
CA GLY A 62 -0.71 14.79 5.56
C GLY A 62 -1.25 14.47 4.16
N SER A 63 -1.91 13.32 3.98
CA SER A 63 -2.58 12.99 2.72
C SER A 63 -3.87 13.80 2.57
N LYS A 64 -4.20 14.18 1.33
CA LYS A 64 -5.52 14.74 1.02
C LYS A 64 -6.62 13.71 1.29
N VAL A 65 -7.66 14.14 2.01
CA VAL A 65 -8.79 13.31 2.41
C VAL A 65 -9.97 13.54 1.48
N TYR A 66 -10.73 12.49 1.18
CA TYR A 66 -11.94 12.53 0.37
C TYR A 66 -13.13 11.88 1.09
N THR A 67 -14.35 12.32 0.78
CA THR A 67 -15.55 11.62 1.24
C THR A 67 -15.51 10.15 0.79
N GLY A 68 -15.84 9.26 1.73
CA GLY A 68 -15.75 7.82 1.56
C GLY A 68 -14.39 7.20 1.86
N ASP A 69 -13.36 7.99 2.19
CA ASP A 69 -12.14 7.47 2.81
C ASP A 69 -12.46 6.93 4.20
N GLU A 70 -11.64 6.00 4.68
CA GLU A 70 -11.88 5.32 5.95
C GLU A 70 -10.61 5.24 6.79
N TYR A 71 -10.79 5.11 8.10
CA TYR A 71 -9.69 4.93 9.05
C TYR A 71 -10.06 3.84 10.04
N ILE A 72 -9.20 2.83 10.18
CA ILE A 72 -9.27 1.83 11.25
C ILE A 72 -8.23 2.24 12.30
N SER A 73 -8.70 2.64 13.47
CA SER A 73 -7.84 3.17 14.53
C SER A 73 -6.88 2.12 15.11
N ALA A 74 -5.92 2.57 15.90
CA ALA A 74 -5.08 1.70 16.71
C ALA A 74 -5.91 0.74 17.59
N SER A 75 -7.05 1.20 18.11
CA SER A 75 -8.03 0.44 18.89
C SER A 75 -9.09 -0.31 18.05
N ASN A 76 -8.87 -0.45 16.74
CA ASN A 76 -9.75 -1.14 15.78
C ASN A 76 -11.12 -0.49 15.54
N GLY A 77 -11.38 0.72 16.04
CA GLY A 77 -12.58 1.45 15.65
C GLY A 77 -12.51 1.86 14.18
N ARG A 78 -13.53 1.54 13.39
CA ARG A 78 -13.59 1.91 11.96
C ARG A 78 -14.45 3.14 11.78
N TYR A 79 -13.91 4.12 11.05
CA TYR A 79 -14.55 5.41 10.82
C TYR A 79 -14.56 5.70 9.33
N LYS A 80 -15.67 6.25 8.82
CA LYS A 80 -15.82 6.62 7.41
C LYS A 80 -16.03 8.11 7.29
N VAL A 81 -15.26 8.78 6.43
CA VAL A 81 -15.42 10.20 6.14
C VAL A 81 -16.74 10.41 5.39
N VAL A 82 -17.61 11.24 5.95
CA VAL A 82 -18.93 11.56 5.39
C VAL A 82 -19.00 12.99 4.87
N GLU A 83 -18.20 13.90 5.43
CA GLU A 83 -18.19 15.31 5.07
C GLU A 83 -16.79 15.91 5.27
N ILE A 84 -16.44 16.89 4.44
CA ILE A 84 -15.18 17.63 4.52
C ILE A 84 -15.48 19.12 4.52
N ILE A 85 -14.95 19.83 5.51
CA ILE A 85 -15.05 21.29 5.67
C ILE A 85 -13.63 21.83 5.87
N GLY A 86 -13.08 22.49 4.86
CA GLY A 86 -11.67 22.88 4.84
C GLY A 86 -10.75 21.65 5.02
N ASN A 87 -9.86 21.69 6.01
CA ASN A 87 -8.98 20.57 6.37
C ASN A 87 -9.58 19.67 7.48
N THR A 88 -10.87 19.78 7.77
CA THR A 88 -11.54 18.93 8.76
C THR A 88 -12.43 17.93 8.05
N ALA A 89 -12.24 16.64 8.35
CA ALA A 89 -13.05 15.54 7.84
C ALA A 89 -13.93 14.99 8.96
N ARG A 90 -15.26 15.15 8.85
CA ARG A 90 -16.21 14.52 9.78
C ARG A 90 -16.40 13.08 9.40
N CYS A 91 -16.26 12.20 10.37
CA CYS A 91 -16.33 10.77 10.22
C CYS A 91 -17.51 10.19 11.00
N LYS A 92 -18.10 9.13 10.44
CA LYS A 92 -19.12 8.32 11.11
C LYS A 92 -18.51 6.98 11.54
N TYR A 93 -18.71 6.61 12.79
CA TYR A 93 -18.30 5.30 13.30
C TYR A 93 -19.07 4.18 12.60
N GLN A 94 -18.34 3.14 12.17
CA GLN A 94 -18.85 1.97 11.44
C GLN A 94 -18.84 0.70 12.31
N GLY A 95 -18.38 0.78 13.56
CA GLY A 95 -18.18 -0.37 14.43
C GLY A 95 -16.71 -0.75 14.60
N GLU A 96 -16.47 -1.80 15.38
CA GLU A 96 -15.14 -2.35 15.59
C GLU A 96 -14.76 -3.28 14.42
N GLU A 97 -13.61 -3.02 13.81
CA GLU A 97 -13.06 -3.85 12.73
C GLU A 97 -12.58 -5.18 13.29
N LYS A 98 -13.07 -6.28 12.70
CA LYS A 98 -12.66 -7.62 13.09
C LYS A 98 -11.25 -7.91 12.59
N MET A 99 -10.31 -7.97 13.52
CA MET A 99 -8.92 -8.34 13.24
C MET A 99 -8.75 -9.86 13.12
N PRO A 100 -7.90 -10.35 12.20
CA PRO A 100 -7.67 -11.76 12.02
C PRO A 100 -7.01 -12.39 13.26
N VAL A 101 -7.55 -13.55 13.69
CA VAL A 101 -7.05 -14.26 14.87
C VAL A 101 -5.69 -14.88 14.58
N LEU A 102 -4.73 -14.53 15.44
CA LEU A 102 -3.36 -15.02 15.40
C LEU A 102 -3.19 -16.29 16.24
N SER A 103 -2.44 -17.23 15.70
CA SER A 103 -1.83 -18.36 16.41
C SER A 103 -0.33 -18.33 16.15
N TYR A 104 0.49 -18.64 17.16
CA TYR A 104 1.94 -18.72 16.98
C TYR A 104 2.34 -20.17 16.77
N ASP A 105 3.00 -20.46 15.66
CA ASP A 105 3.57 -21.77 15.39
C ASP A 105 5.04 -21.80 15.78
N LYS A 106 5.33 -22.57 16.85
CA LYS A 106 6.68 -22.75 17.38
C LYS A 106 7.61 -23.47 16.40
N LYS A 107 7.09 -24.32 15.50
CA LYS A 107 7.92 -25.11 14.56
C LYS A 107 8.43 -24.26 13.41
N SER A 108 7.59 -23.38 12.88
CA SER A 108 7.94 -22.46 11.78
C SER A 108 8.46 -21.10 12.27
N ASN A 109 8.45 -20.85 13.59
CA ASN A 109 8.77 -19.57 14.21
C ASN A 109 7.99 -18.40 13.57
N ALA A 110 6.74 -18.66 13.19
CA ALA A 110 5.91 -17.74 12.43
C ALA A 110 4.55 -17.54 13.11
N TRP A 111 3.98 -16.35 12.90
CA TRP A 111 2.59 -16.11 13.23
C TRP A 111 1.71 -16.61 12.09
N ASN A 112 0.85 -17.56 12.41
CA ASN A 112 -0.14 -18.09 11.50
C ASN A 112 -1.49 -17.49 11.82
N PHE A 113 -2.21 -17.08 10.79
CA PHE A 113 -3.61 -16.77 10.91
C PHE A 113 -4.38 -18.09 10.89
N ASN A 114 -5.48 -18.20 11.65
CA ASN A 114 -6.33 -19.41 11.73
C ASN A 114 -7.01 -19.82 10.39
N SER A 115 -6.39 -19.53 9.25
CA SER A 115 -6.73 -20.08 7.94
C SER A 115 -6.25 -21.53 7.84
N LYS A 116 -7.17 -22.44 7.49
CA LYS A 116 -6.96 -23.89 7.33
C LYS A 116 -5.92 -24.30 6.25
N VAL A 117 -5.14 -23.36 5.72
CA VAL A 117 -4.19 -23.60 4.63
C VAL A 117 -2.82 -23.09 5.07
N GLN A 118 -1.94 -24.04 5.40
CA GLN A 118 -0.51 -23.82 5.60
C GLN A 118 0.15 -23.84 4.21
N PRO A 119 0.74 -22.75 3.71
CA PRO A 119 1.54 -22.82 2.50
C PRO A 119 2.77 -23.69 2.80
N VAL A 120 2.96 -24.75 2.02
CA VAL A 120 4.21 -25.51 2.04
C VAL A 120 5.29 -24.59 1.46
N VAL A 121 6.05 -23.91 2.31
CA VAL A 121 7.25 -23.18 1.87
C VAL A 121 8.36 -24.22 1.68
N ALA A 122 8.39 -24.81 0.49
CA ALA A 122 9.46 -25.72 0.09
C ALA A 122 10.75 -24.90 -0.12
N GLY A 123 11.66 -24.93 0.84
CA GLY A 123 13.11 -24.64 0.68
C GLY A 123 13.54 -23.22 0.27
N LYS A 124 12.64 -22.34 -0.19
CA LYS A 124 12.97 -20.97 -0.61
C LYS A 124 12.86 -20.01 0.57
N ARG A 125 13.88 -19.16 0.76
CA ARG A 125 13.81 -18.05 1.72
C ARG A 125 12.72 -17.07 1.27
N PRO A 126 11.79 -16.66 2.15
CA PRO A 126 10.80 -15.66 1.80
C PRO A 126 11.47 -14.36 1.36
N ALA A 127 10.96 -13.75 0.29
CA ALA A 127 11.56 -12.60 -0.36
C ALA A 127 10.74 -11.33 -0.14
N VAL A 128 11.41 -10.22 0.16
CA VAL A 128 10.80 -8.90 0.40
C VAL A 128 11.42 -7.88 -0.55
N ALA A 129 10.59 -7.12 -1.25
CA ALA A 129 11.02 -5.95 -2.00
C ALA A 129 10.73 -4.67 -1.21
N VAL A 130 11.69 -3.75 -1.17
CA VAL A 130 11.56 -2.45 -0.48
C VAL A 130 11.95 -1.34 -1.46
N TYR A 131 11.14 -0.28 -1.53
CA TYR A 131 11.41 0.91 -2.31
C TYR A 131 10.73 2.13 -1.65
N HIS A 132 10.90 3.30 -2.29
CA HIS A 132 10.33 4.57 -1.83
C HIS A 132 9.73 5.30 -3.02
N THR A 133 8.49 5.73 -2.95
CA THR A 133 7.95 6.62 -3.97
C THR A 133 8.44 8.06 -3.80
N HIS A 134 8.61 8.54 -2.58
CA HIS A 134 9.09 9.87 -2.29
C HIS A 134 10.53 9.84 -1.81
N SER A 135 11.44 10.18 -2.72
CA SER A 135 12.89 10.10 -2.53
C SER A 135 13.49 11.23 -1.70
N ASP A 136 12.71 12.26 -1.41
CA ASP A 136 13.12 13.45 -0.68
C ASP A 136 12.66 13.47 0.78
N GLU A 137 11.80 12.55 1.21
CA GLU A 137 11.28 12.52 2.58
C GLU A 137 12.43 12.42 3.60
N SER A 138 12.49 13.40 4.49
CA SER A 138 13.53 13.57 5.51
C SER A 138 12.93 13.92 6.87
N TYR A 139 13.75 13.83 7.91
CA TYR A 139 13.32 13.93 9.30
C TYR A 139 13.97 15.11 10.01
N VAL A 140 13.18 15.87 10.77
CA VAL A 140 13.69 16.87 11.71
C VAL A 140 13.66 16.28 13.13
N PRO A 141 14.74 16.42 13.93
CA PRO A 141 15.93 17.23 13.66
C PRO A 141 17.08 16.50 12.95
N SER A 142 17.04 15.19 12.73
CA SER A 142 18.20 14.40 12.32
C SER A 142 18.82 14.81 10.98
N ASP A 143 17.98 15.14 9.99
CA ASP A 143 18.40 15.55 8.64
C ASP A 143 18.42 17.08 8.50
N GLY A 144 17.90 17.79 9.49
CA GLY A 144 17.78 19.25 9.52
C GLY A 144 16.64 19.84 8.67
N LYS A 145 15.99 19.05 7.80
CA LYS A 145 14.84 19.46 6.97
C LYS A 145 13.84 18.31 6.80
N GLU A 146 12.57 18.65 6.56
CA GLU A 146 11.51 17.67 6.26
C GLU A 146 11.61 17.08 4.84
N SER A 147 12.31 17.77 3.93
CA SER A 147 12.53 17.34 2.55
C SER A 147 13.94 17.73 2.06
N ILE A 148 14.66 16.74 1.52
CA ILE A 148 15.98 16.89 0.89
C ILE A 148 15.94 16.22 -0.48
N GLU A 149 15.87 17.01 -1.55
CA GLU A 149 15.73 16.51 -2.91
C GLU A 149 16.80 15.46 -3.27
N GLY A 150 16.33 14.27 -3.67
CA GLY A 150 17.16 13.16 -4.11
C GLY A 150 17.95 12.42 -3.04
N ASN A 151 17.95 12.90 -1.80
CA ASN A 151 18.73 12.33 -0.71
C ASN A 151 17.98 12.44 0.63
N GLY A 152 16.70 12.06 0.62
CA GLY A 152 15.88 11.99 1.82
C GLY A 152 16.41 10.97 2.82
N GLY A 153 16.27 11.24 4.12
CA GLY A 153 16.61 10.31 5.21
C GLY A 153 15.75 9.05 5.19
N ILE A 154 14.65 9.04 4.42
CA ILE A 154 13.83 7.85 4.17
C ILE A 154 14.66 6.67 3.62
N TYR A 155 15.74 6.96 2.87
CA TYR A 155 16.63 5.89 2.38
C TYR A 155 17.41 5.20 3.51
N ASP A 156 17.72 5.90 4.60
CA ASP A 156 18.38 5.31 5.76
C ASP A 156 17.41 4.42 6.52
N VAL A 157 16.15 4.85 6.65
CA VAL A 157 15.07 4.04 7.23
C VAL A 157 14.84 2.77 6.41
N GLY A 158 14.75 2.90 5.08
CA GLY A 158 14.67 1.76 4.15
C GLY A 158 15.86 0.80 4.28
N GLN A 159 17.08 1.34 4.43
CA GLN A 159 18.29 0.54 4.62
C GLN A 159 18.28 -0.23 5.94
N VAL A 160 17.87 0.41 7.04
CA VAL A 160 17.75 -0.22 8.36
C VAL A 160 16.70 -1.33 8.31
N MET A 161 15.54 -1.09 7.69
CA MET A 161 14.50 -2.10 7.49
C MET A 161 15.04 -3.30 6.70
N ALA A 162 15.67 -3.06 5.56
CA ALA A 162 16.25 -4.11 4.72
C ALA A 162 17.28 -4.95 5.48
N ASN A 163 18.20 -4.31 6.21
CA ASN A 163 19.22 -4.98 7.00
C ASN A 163 18.60 -5.82 8.13
N LYS A 164 17.52 -5.36 8.76
CA LYS A 164 16.81 -6.12 9.81
C LYS A 164 16.08 -7.34 9.22
N LEU A 165 15.42 -7.20 8.08
CA LEU A 165 14.79 -8.31 7.38
C LEU A 165 15.82 -9.37 6.94
N GLN A 166 16.97 -8.95 6.39
CA GLN A 166 18.05 -9.88 6.06
C GLN A 166 18.57 -10.65 7.28
N LYS A 167 18.75 -9.97 8.42
CA LYS A 167 19.14 -10.61 9.70
C LYS A 167 18.10 -11.60 10.21
N LEU A 168 16.82 -11.42 9.85
CA LEU A 168 15.74 -12.35 10.14
C LEU A 168 15.64 -13.51 9.13
N GLY A 169 16.52 -13.56 8.12
CA GLY A 169 16.60 -14.67 7.15
C GLY A 169 15.82 -14.46 5.86
N PHE A 170 15.25 -13.28 5.63
CA PHE A 170 14.57 -12.95 4.38
C PHE A 170 15.57 -12.66 3.27
N GLU A 171 15.23 -13.04 2.03
CA GLU A 171 15.86 -12.45 0.85
C GLU A 171 15.30 -11.04 0.66
N VAL A 172 16.15 -10.02 0.55
CA VAL A 172 15.67 -8.63 0.48
C VAL A 172 16.22 -7.93 -0.76
N GLN A 173 15.32 -7.34 -1.52
CA GLN A 173 15.61 -6.53 -2.70
C GLN A 173 15.25 -5.09 -2.38
N TYR A 174 16.26 -4.35 -1.91
CA TYR A 174 16.10 -2.94 -1.62
C TYR A 174 16.54 -2.10 -2.83
N ASN A 175 15.68 -1.19 -3.29
CA ASN A 175 15.95 -0.31 -4.41
C ASN A 175 15.92 1.17 -3.98
N LYS A 176 17.00 1.90 -4.29
CA LYS A 176 17.17 3.33 -3.99
C LYS A 176 17.07 4.22 -5.24
N ASN A 177 16.34 3.78 -6.26
CA ASN A 177 16.11 4.61 -7.44
C ASN A 177 15.45 5.91 -7.01
N ASN A 178 15.93 7.02 -7.56
CA ASN A 178 15.38 8.33 -7.30
C ASN A 178 14.09 8.53 -8.11
N HIS A 179 13.02 8.97 -7.45
CA HIS A 179 11.71 9.25 -8.03
C HIS A 179 11.27 10.73 -7.85
N ASN A 180 12.20 11.63 -7.53
CA ASN A 180 11.98 13.06 -7.58
C ASN A 180 11.60 13.55 -8.99
N PRO A 181 10.95 14.72 -9.12
CA PRO A 181 10.50 15.63 -8.04
C PRO A 181 9.39 15.03 -7.16
N HIS A 182 9.12 15.63 -6.00
CA HIS A 182 7.97 15.24 -5.16
C HIS A 182 6.70 15.88 -5.75
N ASP A 183 6.20 15.30 -6.85
CA ASP A 183 5.05 15.80 -7.59
C ASP A 183 4.03 14.70 -7.87
N ILE A 184 2.93 15.05 -8.55
CA ILE A 184 1.88 14.13 -8.97
C ILE A 184 2.38 12.94 -9.83
N ASN A 185 3.60 13.02 -10.37
CA ASN A 185 4.21 11.99 -11.20
C ASN A 185 5.19 11.08 -10.43
N ALA A 186 5.40 11.30 -9.12
CA ALA A 186 6.27 10.46 -8.29
C ALA A 186 5.85 8.99 -8.37
N TYR A 187 4.53 8.70 -8.26
CA TYR A 187 4.03 7.34 -8.39
C TYR A 187 4.21 6.76 -9.80
N ASN A 188 4.11 7.58 -10.86
CA ASN A 188 4.40 7.10 -12.22
C ASN A 188 5.86 6.68 -12.38
N ARG A 189 6.79 7.35 -11.70
CA ARG A 189 8.22 6.99 -11.69
C ARG A 189 8.47 5.76 -10.84
N SER A 190 7.98 5.74 -9.60
CA SER A 190 8.17 4.64 -8.67
C SER A 190 7.50 3.34 -9.12
N ARG A 191 6.37 3.44 -9.85
CA ARG A 191 5.70 2.29 -10.47
C ARG A 191 6.64 1.47 -11.35
N ARG A 192 7.55 2.10 -12.10
CA ARG A 192 8.53 1.38 -12.93
C ARG A 192 9.52 0.58 -12.08
N THR A 193 9.95 1.15 -10.96
CA THR A 193 10.80 0.48 -9.96
C THR A 193 10.04 -0.68 -9.31
N ALA A 194 8.81 -0.47 -8.84
CA ALA A 194 7.97 -1.50 -8.24
C ALA A 194 7.71 -2.67 -9.22
N ALA A 195 7.35 -2.37 -10.47
CA ALA A 195 7.17 -3.38 -11.51
C ALA A 195 8.46 -4.16 -11.80
N SER A 196 9.63 -3.51 -11.79
CA SER A 196 10.92 -4.16 -11.95
C SER A 196 11.25 -5.11 -10.78
N LEU A 197 10.98 -4.69 -9.54
CA LEU A 197 11.14 -5.53 -8.35
C LEU A 197 10.22 -6.74 -8.39
N LEU A 198 8.96 -6.57 -8.80
CA LEU A 198 7.98 -7.66 -8.88
C LEU A 198 8.36 -8.76 -9.87
N LYS A 199 9.17 -8.45 -10.91
CA LYS A 199 9.72 -9.49 -11.82
C LYS A 199 10.57 -10.52 -11.10
N LYS A 200 11.16 -10.17 -9.96
CA LYS A 200 11.95 -11.08 -9.12
C LYS A 200 11.07 -11.91 -8.16
N SER A 201 9.74 -11.81 -8.30
CA SER A 201 8.74 -12.58 -7.54
C SER A 201 8.93 -12.53 -6.01
N PRO A 202 8.96 -11.33 -5.39
CA PRO A 202 8.95 -11.22 -3.94
C PRO A 202 7.60 -11.67 -3.36
N ASP A 203 7.60 -12.14 -2.12
CA ASP A 203 6.38 -12.52 -1.39
C ASP A 203 5.56 -11.29 -0.95
N THR A 204 6.22 -10.14 -0.80
CA THR A 204 5.63 -8.84 -0.49
C THR A 204 6.49 -7.70 -1.02
N ILE A 205 5.86 -6.58 -1.37
CA ILE A 205 6.53 -5.33 -1.74
C ILE A 205 6.08 -4.20 -0.82
N ILE A 206 7.04 -3.43 -0.31
CA ILE A 206 6.81 -2.39 0.68
C ILE A 206 7.30 -1.05 0.10
N ASP A 207 6.39 -0.10 0.04
CA ASP A 207 6.68 1.31 -0.19
C ASP A 207 6.82 2.00 1.17
N VAL A 208 8.02 2.48 1.49
CA VAL A 208 8.30 3.06 2.81
C VAL A 208 8.29 4.57 2.67
N HIS A 209 7.43 5.19 3.47
CA HIS A 209 7.22 6.63 3.51
C HIS A 209 7.44 7.18 4.91
N ARG A 210 7.62 8.49 5.02
CA ARG A 210 7.52 9.26 6.25
C ARG A 210 6.10 9.84 6.36
N ASP A 211 5.48 9.74 7.53
CA ASP A 211 4.19 10.43 7.76
C ASP A 211 4.42 11.96 7.78
N ALA A 212 3.67 12.70 6.96
CA ALA A 212 3.81 14.16 6.81
C ALA A 212 3.02 14.97 7.87
N VAL A 213 2.77 14.38 9.04
CA VAL A 213 2.06 15.02 10.16
C VAL A 213 3.02 15.51 11.25
N PRO A 214 2.59 16.40 12.17
CA PRO A 214 3.40 16.79 13.31
C PRO A 214 3.82 15.59 14.16
N ALA A 215 5.05 15.63 14.68
CA ALA A 215 5.62 14.50 15.41
C ALA A 215 4.78 14.04 16.60
N SER A 216 4.01 14.92 17.23
CA SER A 216 3.08 14.59 18.31
C SER A 216 2.02 13.54 17.94
N GLN A 217 1.76 13.33 16.64
CA GLN A 217 0.76 12.37 16.17
C GLN A 217 1.30 10.95 16.08
N TYR A 218 2.59 10.79 15.80
CA TYR A 218 3.22 9.49 15.61
C TYR A 218 4.24 9.14 16.70
N GLN A 219 4.76 10.11 17.45
CA GLN A 219 5.64 9.83 18.59
C GLN A 219 4.88 9.08 19.69
N ALA A 220 5.50 8.04 20.22
CA ALA A 220 4.96 7.25 21.31
C ALA A 220 6.08 6.71 22.19
N GLN A 221 5.72 6.30 23.41
CA GLN A 221 6.55 5.42 24.20
C GLN A 221 5.96 4.02 24.21
N VAL A 222 6.76 3.04 23.79
CA VAL A 222 6.39 1.63 23.86
C VAL A 222 7.48 0.87 24.59
N LYS A 223 7.10 0.23 25.71
CA LYS A 223 8.02 -0.51 26.59
C LYS A 223 9.22 0.36 27.06
N GLY A 224 8.95 1.62 27.41
CA GLY A 224 9.96 2.56 27.91
C GLY A 224 10.96 3.05 26.86
N LYS A 225 10.65 2.89 25.57
CA LYS A 225 11.45 3.41 24.46
C LYS A 225 10.61 4.36 23.63
N ASP A 226 11.18 5.50 23.28
CA ASP A 226 10.59 6.40 22.29
C ASP A 226 10.62 5.72 20.91
N VAL A 227 9.46 5.72 20.25
CA VAL A 227 9.25 5.12 18.93
C VAL A 227 8.35 6.01 18.08
N THR A 228 8.45 5.85 16.77
CA THR A 228 7.41 6.30 15.85
C THR A 228 6.38 5.18 15.66
N LYS A 229 5.10 5.53 15.78
CA LYS A 229 3.99 4.64 15.45
C LYS A 229 3.98 4.38 13.95
N VAL A 230 3.63 3.15 13.58
CA VAL A 230 3.58 2.70 12.19
C VAL A 230 2.14 2.83 11.67
N LYS A 231 1.94 3.59 10.60
CA LYS A 231 0.66 3.65 9.89
C LYS A 231 0.73 2.81 8.62
N LEU A 232 -0.34 2.05 8.37
CA LEU A 232 -0.51 1.32 7.11
C LEU A 232 -1.49 2.08 6.23
N VAL A 233 -1.18 2.20 4.94
CA VAL A 233 -2.07 2.90 3.99
C VAL A 233 -2.55 1.91 2.93
N VAL A 234 -3.85 1.92 2.66
CA VAL A 234 -4.49 1.11 1.63
C VAL A 234 -5.26 2.01 0.66
N GLY A 235 -5.01 1.85 -0.63
CA GLY A 235 -5.68 2.61 -1.68
C GLY A 235 -7.05 2.05 -2.04
N ARG A 236 -8.15 2.74 -1.75
CA ARG A 236 -9.48 2.18 -2.06
C ARG A 236 -9.84 2.17 -3.55
N SER A 237 -9.05 2.83 -4.40
CA SER A 237 -9.22 2.79 -5.85
C SER A 237 -8.48 1.63 -6.51
N ASN A 238 -7.66 0.88 -5.76
CA ASN A 238 -6.90 -0.23 -6.33
C ASN A 238 -7.77 -1.50 -6.45
N PRO A 239 -7.68 -2.28 -7.55
CA PRO A 239 -8.50 -3.48 -7.75
C PRO A 239 -8.20 -4.60 -6.74
N ASN A 240 -7.04 -4.57 -6.09
CA ASN A 240 -6.65 -5.52 -5.05
C ASN A 240 -7.06 -5.06 -3.63
N MET A 241 -7.82 -3.95 -3.48
CA MET A 241 -8.06 -3.25 -2.21
C MET A 241 -8.43 -4.19 -1.07
N LYS A 242 -9.34 -5.14 -1.34
CA LYS A 242 -9.75 -6.14 -0.34
C LYS A 242 -8.58 -7.01 0.14
N SER A 243 -7.74 -7.48 -0.77
CA SER A 243 -6.56 -8.29 -0.46
C SER A 243 -5.49 -7.47 0.26
N ASN A 244 -5.22 -6.23 -0.18
CA ASN A 244 -4.28 -5.34 0.50
C ASN A 244 -4.77 -4.97 1.91
N LEU A 245 -6.08 -4.72 2.09
CA LEU A 245 -6.66 -4.44 3.41
C LEU A 245 -6.54 -5.64 4.34
N GLU A 246 -6.84 -6.85 3.87
CA GLU A 246 -6.66 -8.06 4.68
C GLU A 246 -5.17 -8.29 4.99
N TYR A 247 -4.26 -7.96 4.08
CA TYR A 247 -2.83 -7.98 4.36
C TYR A 247 -2.41 -6.94 5.41
N ALA A 248 -2.91 -5.71 5.33
CA ALA A 248 -2.68 -4.66 6.33
C ALA A 248 -3.19 -5.09 7.72
N LYS A 249 -4.40 -5.66 7.80
CA LYS A 249 -5.00 -6.18 9.04
C LYS A 249 -4.15 -7.30 9.65
N LYS A 250 -3.55 -8.16 8.83
CA LYS A 250 -2.62 -9.19 9.27
C LYS A 250 -1.35 -8.58 9.89
N ILE A 251 -0.73 -7.60 9.23
CA ILE A 251 0.43 -6.88 9.75
C ILE A 251 0.08 -6.20 11.08
N LYS A 252 -1.02 -5.43 11.10
CA LYS A 252 -1.49 -4.73 12.31
C LYS A 252 -1.74 -5.68 13.47
N SER A 253 -2.40 -6.81 13.24
CA SER A 253 -2.65 -7.81 14.30
C SER A 253 -1.34 -8.31 14.92
N VAL A 254 -0.31 -8.55 14.11
CA VAL A 254 1.00 -8.98 14.59
C VAL A 254 1.69 -7.86 15.39
N MET A 255 1.61 -6.61 14.90
CA MET A 255 2.13 -5.44 15.62
C MET A 255 1.47 -5.29 16.99
N ASP A 256 0.13 -5.29 17.03
CA ASP A 256 -0.62 -5.13 18.27
C ASP A 256 -0.34 -6.26 19.27
N LYS A 257 -0.13 -7.49 18.78
CA LYS A 257 0.19 -8.64 19.65
C LYS A 257 1.62 -8.61 20.20
N LYS A 258 2.61 -8.25 19.38
CA LYS A 258 4.04 -8.26 19.78
C LYS A 258 4.45 -6.99 20.51
N THR A 259 3.92 -5.85 20.08
CA THR A 259 4.30 -4.52 20.50
C THR A 259 3.06 -3.62 20.58
N PRO A 260 2.17 -3.85 21.56
CA PRO A 260 1.00 -3.00 21.78
C PRO A 260 1.38 -1.51 21.83
N GLY A 261 0.60 -0.66 21.16
CA GLY A 261 0.85 0.78 21.06
C GLY A 261 1.73 1.22 19.89
N LEU A 262 2.33 0.29 19.14
CA LEU A 262 3.14 0.62 17.96
C LEU A 262 2.32 0.98 16.72
N SER A 263 1.12 0.42 16.55
CA SER A 263 0.30 0.73 15.37
C SER A 263 -0.38 2.09 15.50
N ASN A 264 -0.33 2.91 14.44
CA ASN A 264 -1.17 4.10 14.26
C ASN A 264 -2.49 3.79 13.53
N GLY A 265 -2.81 2.51 13.29
CA GLY A 265 -3.99 2.11 12.53
C GLY A 265 -3.74 1.91 11.03
N ILE A 266 -4.85 1.84 10.28
CA ILE A 266 -4.88 1.65 8.83
C ILE A 266 -5.70 2.79 8.22
N PHE A 267 -5.07 3.61 7.38
CA PHE A 267 -5.77 4.62 6.59
C PHE A 267 -6.14 4.05 5.22
N ILE A 268 -7.40 4.22 4.82
CA ILE A 268 -7.96 3.70 3.57
C ILE A 268 -8.34 4.91 2.71
N GLY A 269 -7.36 5.42 1.96
CA GLY A 269 -7.47 6.66 1.19
C GLY A 269 -7.92 6.42 -0.26
N LYS A 270 -8.35 7.49 -0.95
CA LYS A 270 -8.81 7.43 -2.35
C LYS A 270 -7.75 6.91 -3.35
N GLY A 271 -6.45 6.99 -3.05
CA GLY A 271 -5.38 6.64 -3.98
C GLY A 271 -5.35 5.16 -4.38
N ASP A 272 -4.42 4.82 -5.28
CA ASP A 272 -4.05 3.45 -5.62
C ASP A 272 -2.77 3.01 -4.88
N TYR A 273 -1.78 3.91 -4.86
CA TYR A 273 -0.49 3.74 -4.22
C TYR A 273 0.38 2.59 -4.77
N ASN A 274 0.28 2.30 -6.08
CA ASN A 274 0.90 1.14 -6.75
C ASN A 274 0.45 -0.23 -6.20
N GLN A 275 -0.66 -0.27 -5.44
CA GLN A 275 -1.14 -1.49 -4.80
C GLN A 275 -1.91 -2.39 -5.78
N ASP A 276 -2.33 -1.86 -6.92
CA ASP A 276 -2.84 -2.66 -8.03
C ASP A 276 -1.81 -3.68 -8.56
N LEU A 277 -0.52 -3.40 -8.41
CA LEU A 277 0.55 -4.27 -8.90
C LEU A 277 0.67 -5.59 -8.13
N SER A 278 0.21 -5.65 -6.88
CA SER A 278 0.32 -6.86 -6.07
C SER A 278 -0.71 -6.89 -4.92
N PRO A 279 -1.36 -8.04 -4.66
CA PRO A 279 -2.26 -8.19 -3.50
C PRO A 279 -1.53 -8.14 -2.14
N ARG A 280 -0.19 -8.12 -2.15
CA ARG A 280 0.68 -7.93 -0.99
C ARG A 280 1.64 -6.75 -1.20
N ALA A 281 1.19 -5.72 -1.92
CA ALA A 281 1.79 -4.40 -1.86
C ALA A 281 1.30 -3.68 -0.60
N MET A 282 2.19 -2.98 0.10
CA MET A 282 1.85 -2.22 1.30
C MET A 282 2.62 -0.91 1.33
N LEU A 283 1.91 0.19 1.60
CA LEU A 283 2.52 1.47 1.94
C LEU A 283 2.58 1.55 3.47
N VAL A 284 3.77 1.85 3.98
CA VAL A 284 4.04 1.97 5.41
C VAL A 284 4.61 3.35 5.69
N GLU A 285 3.98 4.10 6.59
CA GLU A 285 4.49 5.38 7.06
C GLU A 285 5.11 5.24 8.45
N VAL A 286 6.31 5.81 8.61
CA VAL A 286 7.20 5.67 9.78
C VAL A 286 7.90 6.97 10.15
#